data_AF-A0AAV1G5F8-F1
#
_entry.id   AF-A0AAV1G5F8-F1
#
_cell.length_a   1.000
_cell.length_b   1.000
_cell.length_c   1.000
_cell.angle_alpha   90.00
_cell.angle_beta   90.00
_cell.angle_gamma   90.00
#
_symmetry.space_group_name_H-M   'P 1'
#
loop_
_entity.id
_entity.type
_entity.pdbx_description
1 polymer ?
#
loop_
_entity_poly.entity_id
_entity_poly.type
_entity_poly.pdbx_seq_one_letter_code
_entity_poly.pdbx_strand_id
1 'polypeptide(L)'
;MRLTFSLLILFISLPALLGNRAVWQFRSMILCTVPDSWPILDYADYGCYCGLGGSGTPVDELDRCCYIHDKCYTEAKQHDDCWPIFDNPYTESYSYRCDKASKTITCMSHNDPCESFICECDRQAAMCFAEAGYNEENAHLPGRFCR
;
A
#
# COMPACT_ATOMS: atom_id res chain seq x y z
N MET A 1 38.02 4.00 28.24
CA MET A 1 37.42 2.95 27.38
C MET A 1 35.91 2.84 27.62
N ARG A 2 35.13 3.92 27.43
CA ARG A 2 33.65 3.93 27.54
C ARG A 2 33.02 5.13 26.78
N LEU A 3 33.51 5.45 25.59
CA LEU A 3 32.92 6.52 24.76
C LEU A 3 32.62 6.12 23.31
N THR A 4 32.81 4.85 22.95
CA THR A 4 32.58 4.35 21.58
C THR A 4 31.29 3.55 21.42
N PHE A 5 30.64 3.14 22.52
CA PHE A 5 29.37 2.38 22.47
C PHE A 5 28.14 3.26 22.24
N SER A 6 28.16 4.54 22.62
CA SER A 6 26.98 5.41 22.48
C SER A 6 26.70 5.86 21.04
N LEU A 7 27.69 5.80 20.14
CA LEU A 7 27.53 6.18 18.74
C LEU A 7 26.95 5.04 17.88
N LEU A 8 27.05 3.78 18.31
CA LEU A 8 26.50 2.62 17.60
C LEU A 8 24.98 2.47 17.76
N ILE A 9 24.39 3.01 18.85
CA ILE A 9 22.95 2.92 19.11
C ILE A 9 22.16 3.89 18.21
N LEU A 10 22.78 4.98 17.75
CA LEU A 10 22.14 5.98 16.88
C LEU A 10 21.95 5.52 15.42
N PHE A 11 22.66 4.48 14.98
CA PHE A 11 22.47 3.91 13.64
C PHE A 11 21.41 2.80 13.59
N ILE A 12 21.04 2.20 14.73
CA ILE A 12 20.09 1.08 14.82
C ILE A 12 18.62 1.59 14.93
N SER A 13 18.41 2.85 15.29
CA SER A 13 17.07 3.45 15.39
C SER A 13 16.52 4.01 14.08
N LEU A 14 17.38 4.27 13.08
CA LEU A 14 16.96 4.81 11.77
C LEU A 14 16.07 3.84 10.96
N PRO A 15 16.30 2.52 10.95
CA PRO A 15 15.42 1.55 10.29
C PRO A 15 14.01 1.53 10.87
N ALA A 16 13.84 1.79 12.17
CA ALA A 16 12.53 1.80 12.83
C ALA A 16 11.65 2.99 12.36
N LEU A 17 12.26 4.11 11.99
CA LEU A 17 11.53 5.24 11.38
C LEU A 17 11.11 4.96 9.92
N LEU A 18 11.84 4.11 9.20
CA LEU A 18 11.53 3.75 7.82
C LEU A 18 10.47 2.64 7.72
N GLY A 19 10.30 1.83 8.76
CA GLY A 19 9.39 0.67 8.79
C GLY A 19 7.91 0.98 8.99
N ASN A 20 7.54 2.23 9.32
CA ASN A 20 6.14 2.58 9.62
C ASN A 20 5.41 3.32 8.48
N ARG A 21 6.05 3.61 7.36
CA ARG A 21 5.41 4.33 6.24
C ARG A 21 4.20 3.57 5.69
N ALA A 22 3.19 4.32 5.24
CA ALA A 22 1.96 3.82 4.62
C ALA A 22 2.18 2.64 3.65
N VAL A 23 3.13 2.76 2.71
CA VAL A 23 3.39 1.71 1.70
C VAL A 23 3.81 0.37 2.34
N TRP A 24 4.53 0.38 3.46
CA TRP A 24 4.88 -0.84 4.19
C TRP A 24 3.69 -1.41 4.96
N GLN A 25 2.78 -0.55 5.40
CA GLN A 25 1.51 -0.95 6.01
C GLN A 25 0.59 -1.58 4.95
N PHE A 26 0.50 -0.99 3.75
CA PHE A 26 -0.23 -1.58 2.62
C PHE A 26 0.34 -2.95 2.23
N ARG A 27 1.66 -3.08 2.09
CA ARG A 27 2.31 -4.40 1.89
C ARG A 27 1.88 -5.41 2.97
N SER A 28 1.79 -4.97 4.22
CA SER A 28 1.40 -5.84 5.34
C SER A 28 -0.09 -6.20 5.30
N MET A 29 -0.94 -5.31 4.79
CA MET A 29 -2.35 -5.61 4.50
C MET A 29 -2.48 -6.65 3.38
N ILE A 30 -1.74 -6.52 2.28
CA ILE A 30 -1.74 -7.53 1.20
C ILE A 30 -1.30 -8.89 1.75
N LEU A 31 -0.28 -8.96 2.60
CA LEU A 31 0.14 -10.21 3.24
C LEU A 31 -0.88 -10.76 4.25
N CYS A 32 -1.78 -9.92 4.77
CA CYS A 32 -2.89 -10.39 5.62
C CYS A 32 -3.91 -11.17 4.79
N THR A 33 -4.25 -10.66 3.60
CA THR A 33 -5.33 -11.19 2.75
C THR A 33 -4.81 -12.27 1.78
N VAL A 34 -3.58 -12.12 1.28
CA VAL A 34 -2.89 -13.00 0.35
C VAL A 34 -1.52 -13.43 0.92
N PRO A 35 -1.48 -14.33 1.91
CA PRO A 35 -0.27 -14.63 2.69
C PRO A 35 0.87 -15.27 1.90
N ASP A 36 0.57 -15.96 0.80
CA ASP A 36 1.55 -16.65 -0.04
C ASP A 36 2.09 -15.77 -1.18
N SER A 37 1.64 -14.51 -1.27
CA SER A 37 2.12 -13.56 -2.28
C SER A 37 3.49 -12.96 -1.93
N TRP A 38 4.11 -12.37 -2.94
CA TRP A 38 5.28 -11.51 -2.86
C TRP A 38 4.89 -10.11 -3.32
N PRO A 39 4.27 -9.26 -2.48
CA PRO A 39 3.54 -8.08 -2.98
C PRO A 39 4.33 -7.09 -3.85
N ILE A 40 5.64 -6.97 -3.60
CA ILE A 40 6.53 -6.10 -4.38
C ILE A 40 6.79 -6.69 -5.78
N LEU A 41 6.84 -8.01 -5.91
CA LEU A 41 7.06 -8.69 -7.19
C LEU A 41 5.75 -8.88 -7.94
N ASP A 42 4.68 -9.25 -7.23
CA ASP A 42 3.41 -9.63 -7.85
C ASP A 42 2.58 -8.40 -8.24
N TYR A 43 2.59 -7.32 -7.44
CA TYR A 43 1.61 -6.22 -7.59
C TYR A 43 2.22 -4.85 -7.86
N ALA A 44 3.54 -4.69 -7.93
CA ALA A 44 4.16 -3.38 -8.14
C ALA A 44 4.46 -3.06 -9.62
N ASP A 45 4.31 -4.04 -10.52
CA ASP A 45 4.48 -3.89 -11.97
C ASP A 45 3.58 -4.89 -12.71
N TYR A 46 2.27 -4.69 -12.58
CA TYR A 46 1.24 -5.58 -13.11
C TYR A 46 0.17 -4.81 -13.89
N GLY A 47 -0.21 -5.34 -15.05
CA GLY A 47 -1.24 -4.73 -15.89
C GLY A 47 -0.90 -3.30 -16.28
N CYS A 48 -1.90 -2.43 -16.27
CA CYS A 48 -1.80 -1.03 -16.66
C CYS A 48 -1.82 -0.05 -15.49
N TYR A 49 -2.15 -0.48 -14.28
CA TYR A 49 -2.34 0.37 -13.11
C TYR A 49 -1.60 -0.12 -11.86
N CYS A 50 -1.31 -1.40 -11.70
CA CYS A 50 -0.60 -1.87 -10.51
C CYS A 50 0.90 -1.47 -10.56
N GLY A 51 1.23 -0.34 -9.94
CA GLY A 51 2.55 0.27 -9.95
C GLY A 51 2.47 1.79 -9.82
N LEU A 52 3.54 2.50 -10.15
CA LEU A 52 3.50 3.97 -10.20
C LEU A 52 2.94 4.45 -11.54
N GLY A 53 1.79 5.13 -11.52
CA GLY A 53 1.24 5.84 -12.67
C GLY A 53 -0.06 5.21 -13.18
N GLY A 54 -0.04 4.72 -14.40
CA GLY A 54 -1.15 4.00 -15.02
C GLY A 54 -2.02 4.81 -16.00
N SER A 55 -2.55 4.11 -17.00
CA SER A 55 -3.38 4.70 -18.06
C SER A 55 -4.22 3.66 -18.80
N GLY A 56 -5.23 4.11 -19.54
CA GLY A 56 -6.03 3.25 -20.41
C GLY A 56 -7.09 2.46 -19.67
N THR A 57 -7.39 1.25 -20.13
CA THR A 57 -8.41 0.37 -19.53
C THR A 57 -7.72 -0.75 -18.75
N PRO A 58 -8.17 -1.07 -17.51
CA PRO A 58 -7.63 -2.20 -16.78
C PRO A 58 -7.75 -3.51 -17.57
N VAL A 59 -6.71 -4.34 -17.54
CA VAL A 59 -6.65 -5.56 -18.36
C VAL A 59 -7.35 -6.76 -17.74
N ASP A 60 -7.56 -6.75 -16.42
CA ASP A 60 -8.33 -7.73 -15.66
C ASP A 60 -8.82 -7.15 -14.32
N GLU A 61 -9.39 -8.00 -13.45
CA GLU A 61 -9.92 -7.57 -12.17
C GLU A 61 -8.82 -7.10 -11.19
N LEU A 62 -7.62 -7.70 -11.24
CA LEU A 62 -6.53 -7.31 -10.36
C LEU A 62 -6.03 -5.91 -10.73
N ASP A 63 -5.86 -5.67 -12.03
CA ASP A 63 -5.51 -4.36 -12.55
C ASP A 63 -6.59 -3.31 -12.26
N ARG A 64 -7.86 -3.74 -12.26
CA ARG A 64 -9.00 -2.89 -11.86
C ARG A 64 -8.95 -2.53 -10.37
N CYS A 65 -8.53 -3.43 -9.49
CA CYS A 65 -8.30 -3.12 -8.08
C CYS A 65 -7.27 -1.97 -7.94
N CYS A 66 -6.18 -2.03 -8.69
CA CYS A 66 -5.13 -1.00 -8.70
C CYS A 66 -5.63 0.34 -9.25
N TYR A 67 -6.40 0.33 -10.34
CA TYR A 67 -7.05 1.53 -10.86
C TYR A 67 -7.95 2.24 -9.82
N ILE A 68 -8.71 1.46 -9.04
CA ILE A 68 -9.55 2.01 -7.96
C ILE A 68 -8.67 2.55 -6.83
N HIS A 69 -7.59 1.84 -6.48
CA HIS A 69 -6.62 2.29 -5.48
C HIS A 69 -5.94 3.61 -5.85
N ASP A 70 -5.49 3.76 -7.10
CA ASP A 70 -4.89 4.99 -7.61
C ASP A 70 -5.86 6.19 -7.55
N LYS A 71 -7.13 5.95 -7.84
CA LYS A 71 -8.19 6.97 -7.67
C LYS A 71 -8.35 7.33 -6.20
N CYS A 72 -8.42 6.35 -5.32
CA CYS A 72 -8.53 6.56 -3.89
C CYS A 72 -7.34 7.38 -3.37
N TYR A 73 -6.12 7.06 -3.78
CA TYR A 73 -4.93 7.86 -3.43
C TYR A 73 -4.96 9.27 -4.02
N THR A 74 -5.54 9.44 -5.21
CA THR A 74 -5.72 10.77 -5.82
C THR A 74 -6.69 11.62 -5.00
N GLU A 75 -7.79 11.03 -4.53
CA GLU A 75 -8.74 11.67 -3.62
C GLU A 75 -8.11 11.96 -2.26
N ALA A 76 -7.33 11.03 -1.69
CA ALA A 76 -6.61 11.23 -0.42
C ALA A 76 -5.67 12.45 -0.49
N LYS A 77 -4.92 12.61 -1.58
CA LYS A 77 -4.02 13.76 -1.81
C LYS A 77 -4.77 15.10 -1.93
N GLN A 78 -6.07 15.07 -2.19
CA GLN A 78 -6.93 16.25 -2.33
C GLN A 78 -7.86 16.44 -1.12
N HIS A 79 -7.81 15.54 -0.14
CA HIS A 79 -8.70 15.55 1.01
C HIS A 79 -8.37 16.74 1.92
N ASP A 80 -9.38 17.50 2.34
CA ASP A 80 -9.20 18.74 3.11
C ASP A 80 -8.51 18.49 4.46
N ASP A 81 -8.72 17.31 5.05
CA ASP A 81 -8.08 16.90 6.31
C ASP A 81 -6.65 16.35 6.13
N CYS A 82 -6.15 16.20 4.91
CA CYS A 82 -4.78 15.76 4.64
C CYS A 82 -3.90 16.95 4.26
N TRP A 83 -2.81 17.21 5.00
CA TRP A 83 -1.89 18.27 4.63
C TRP A 83 -0.94 17.82 3.51
N PRO A 84 -1.03 18.35 2.27
CA PRO A 84 -0.36 17.74 1.12
C PRO A 84 1.18 17.68 1.19
N ILE A 85 1.81 18.42 2.11
CA ILE A 85 3.27 18.46 2.29
C ILE A 85 3.75 17.29 3.16
N PHE A 86 2.95 16.87 4.14
CA PHE A 86 3.34 15.88 5.16
C PHE A 86 2.52 14.60 5.06
N ASP A 87 1.23 14.71 4.74
CA ASP A 87 0.24 13.64 4.83
C ASP A 87 -0.08 13.11 3.43
N ASN A 88 0.94 12.55 2.76
CA ASN A 88 0.73 11.87 1.48
C ASN A 88 0.47 10.38 1.70
N PRO A 89 -0.36 9.73 0.86
CA PRO A 89 -0.77 8.34 1.03
C PRO A 89 0.37 7.32 0.94
N TYR A 90 1.58 7.73 0.54
CA TYR A 90 2.74 6.85 0.51
C TYR A 90 3.56 6.89 1.81
N THR A 91 3.39 7.92 2.65
CA THR A 91 4.16 8.08 3.88
C THR A 91 3.33 8.20 5.14
N GLU A 92 2.09 8.67 5.04
CA GLU A 92 1.22 8.92 6.19
C GLU A 92 0.82 7.60 6.88
N SER A 93 1.21 7.47 8.14
CA SER A 93 1.14 6.18 8.82
C SER A 93 -0.18 6.07 9.56
N TYR A 94 -0.94 5.01 9.33
CA TYR A 94 -2.25 4.83 9.94
C TYR A 94 -2.30 3.61 10.86
N SER A 95 -3.31 3.50 11.72
CA SER A 95 -3.52 2.31 12.57
C SER A 95 -4.53 1.34 11.95
N TYR A 96 -4.18 0.06 11.89
CA TYR A 96 -5.06 -1.01 11.43
C TYR A 96 -4.83 -2.31 12.22
N ARG A 97 -5.75 -3.26 12.08
CA ARG A 97 -5.64 -4.62 12.59
C ARG A 97 -5.88 -5.63 11.48
N CYS A 98 -5.05 -6.67 11.44
CA CYS A 98 -5.26 -7.86 10.64
C CYS A 98 -5.74 -9.02 11.54
N ASP A 99 -6.90 -9.59 11.23
CA ASP A 99 -7.28 -10.91 11.73
C ASP A 99 -6.79 -11.96 10.73
N LYS A 100 -5.73 -12.67 11.10
CA LYS A 100 -5.09 -13.67 10.24
C LYS A 100 -5.95 -14.92 10.02
N ALA A 101 -6.87 -15.23 10.93
CA ALA A 101 -7.72 -16.41 10.80
C ALA A 101 -8.83 -16.17 9.76
N SER A 102 -9.45 -14.99 9.81
CA SER A 102 -10.48 -14.58 8.84
C SER A 102 -9.91 -13.83 7.63
N LYS A 103 -8.60 -13.58 7.59
CA LYS A 103 -7.91 -12.77 6.57
C LYS A 103 -8.58 -11.41 6.35
N THR A 104 -9.08 -10.82 7.43
CA THR A 104 -9.85 -9.58 7.38
C THR A 104 -9.06 -8.44 8.01
N ILE A 105 -9.13 -7.27 7.39
CA ILE A 105 -8.49 -6.05 7.86
C ILE A 105 -9.53 -5.09 8.43
N THR A 106 -9.18 -4.39 9.51
CA THR A 106 -10.00 -3.34 10.12
C THR A 106 -9.14 -2.09 10.34
N CYS A 107 -9.55 -0.95 9.79
CA CYS A 107 -8.98 0.36 10.12
C CYS A 107 -9.46 0.80 11.50
N MET A 108 -8.56 1.33 12.33
CA MET A 108 -8.87 1.63 13.73
C MET A 108 -9.60 2.97 13.85
N SER A 109 -10.57 3.06 14.76
CA SER A 109 -11.43 4.24 14.92
C SER A 109 -10.73 5.46 15.54
N HIS A 110 -9.51 5.30 16.04
CA HIS A 110 -8.71 6.40 16.60
C HIS A 110 -7.79 7.06 15.57
N ASN A 111 -7.79 6.58 14.33
CA ASN A 111 -7.15 7.29 13.23
C ASN A 111 -7.84 8.64 13.03
N ASP A 112 -7.07 9.67 12.68
CA ASP A 112 -7.66 10.91 12.21
C ASP A 112 -8.35 10.72 10.84
N PRO A 113 -9.08 11.73 10.32
CA PRO A 113 -9.78 11.60 9.05
C PRO A 113 -8.86 11.27 7.86
N CYS A 114 -7.65 11.83 7.81
CA CYS A 114 -6.69 11.56 6.72
C CYS A 114 -6.16 10.13 6.80
N GLU A 115 -5.66 9.73 7.98
CA GLU A 115 -5.18 8.37 8.26
C GLU A 115 -6.27 7.33 7.98
N SER A 116 -7.52 7.60 8.37
CA SER A 116 -8.67 6.74 8.14
C SER A 116 -8.96 6.55 6.66
N PHE A 117 -8.92 7.64 5.89
CA PHE A 117 -9.17 7.62 4.45
C PHE A 117 -8.12 6.77 3.72
N ILE A 118 -6.84 7.01 4.01
CA ILE A 118 -5.72 6.27 3.40
C ILE A 118 -5.76 4.79 3.80
N CYS A 119 -6.00 4.50 5.08
CA CYS A 119 -6.15 3.12 5.56
C CYS A 119 -7.26 2.39 4.80
N GLU A 120 -8.38 3.05 4.54
CA GLU A 120 -9.51 2.43 3.85
C GLU A 120 -9.21 2.18 2.36
N CYS A 121 -8.46 3.06 1.69
CA CYS A 121 -7.93 2.81 0.35
C CYS A 121 -7.12 1.50 0.31
N ASP A 122 -6.16 1.37 1.22
CA ASP A 122 -5.27 0.20 1.29
C ASP A 122 -6.01 -1.07 1.70
N ARG A 123 -6.97 -0.95 2.63
CA ARG A 123 -7.84 -2.05 3.06
C ARG A 123 -8.64 -2.61 1.89
N GLN A 124 -9.30 -1.73 1.12
CA GLN A 124 -10.13 -2.15 0.00
C GLN A 124 -9.29 -2.79 -1.10
N ALA A 125 -8.12 -2.22 -1.43
CA ALA A 125 -7.21 -2.80 -2.40
C ALA A 125 -6.72 -4.18 -1.99
N ALA A 126 -6.26 -4.36 -0.74
CA ALA A 126 -5.79 -5.64 -0.24
C ALA A 126 -6.90 -6.72 -0.21
N MET A 127 -8.14 -6.35 0.13
CA MET A 127 -9.28 -7.26 0.06
C MET A 127 -9.62 -7.62 -1.39
N CYS A 128 -9.56 -6.65 -2.31
CA CYS A 128 -9.80 -6.85 -3.74
C CYS A 128 -8.77 -7.80 -4.37
N PHE A 129 -7.48 -7.64 -4.03
CA PHE A 129 -6.41 -8.53 -4.52
C PHE A 129 -6.62 -9.99 -4.13
N ALA A 130 -7.25 -10.25 -2.98
CA ALA A 130 -7.55 -11.62 -2.54
C ALA A 130 -8.68 -12.29 -3.34
N GLU A 131 -9.51 -11.51 -4.04
CA GLU A 131 -10.65 -12.00 -4.82
C GLU A 131 -10.38 -11.99 -6.34
N ALA A 132 -9.51 -11.10 -6.82
CA ALA A 132 -9.33 -10.82 -8.26
C ALA A 132 -8.64 -11.93 -9.07
N GLY A 133 -7.86 -12.80 -8.40
CA GLY A 133 -6.97 -13.76 -9.08
C GLY A 133 -5.70 -13.09 -9.63
N TYR A 134 -4.77 -13.90 -10.12
CA TYR A 134 -3.49 -13.44 -10.67
C TYR A 134 -3.23 -14.09 -12.03
N ASN A 135 -3.05 -13.29 -13.07
CA ASN A 135 -2.65 -13.74 -14.40
C ASN A 135 -1.19 -13.37 -14.70
N GLU A 136 -0.31 -14.37 -14.79
CA GLU A 136 1.12 -14.19 -15.08
C GLU A 136 1.40 -13.47 -16.41
N GLU A 137 0.51 -13.58 -17.39
CA GLU A 137 0.68 -12.92 -18.71
C GLU A 137 0.61 -11.39 -18.62
N ASN A 138 -0.01 -10.86 -17.56
CA ASN A 138 -0.17 -9.44 -17.30
C ASN A 138 0.94 -8.86 -16.39
N ALA A 139 1.85 -9.69 -15.87
CA ALA A 139 3.01 -9.20 -15.16
C ALA A 139 3.97 -8.48 -16.13
N HIS A 140 4.51 -7.33 -15.71
CA HIS A 140 5.40 -6.49 -16.53
C HIS A 140 4.83 -6.14 -17.91
N LEU A 141 3.51 -5.91 -17.99
CA LEU A 141 2.82 -5.66 -19.25
C LEU A 141 3.37 -4.40 -19.94
N PRO A 142 3.84 -4.48 -21.20
CA PRO A 142 4.36 -3.30 -21.89
C PRO A 142 3.30 -2.22 -22.07
N GLY A 143 3.57 -0.99 -21.65
CA GLY A 143 2.60 0.13 -21.68
C GLY A 143 2.01 0.50 -23.05
N ARG A 144 2.52 -0.06 -24.16
CA ARG A 144 1.84 0.04 -25.48
C ARG A 144 0.48 -0.66 -25.50
N PHE A 145 0.22 -1.59 -24.58
CA PHE A 145 -1.05 -2.30 -24.44
C PHE A 145 -2.05 -1.58 -23.53
N CYS A 146 -1.64 -0.46 -22.92
CA CYS A 146 -2.43 0.33 -21.96
C CYS A 146 -3.01 1.62 -22.56
N ARG A 147 -3.33 1.60 -23.86
CA ARG A 147 -3.76 2.78 -24.63
C ARG A 147 -5.15 2.61 -25.20
#